data_AF-A0A9E2UNZ5-F1
#
_entry.id   AF-A0A9E2UNZ5-F1
#
_cell.length_a   1.000
_cell.length_b   1.000
_cell.length_c   1.000
_cell.angle_alpha   90.00
_cell.angle_beta   90.00
_cell.angle_gamma   90.00
#
_symmetry.space_group_name_H-M   'P 1'
#
loop_
_entity.id
_entity.type
_entity.pdbx_description
1 polymer ?
#
loop_
_entity_poly.entity_id
_entity_poly.type
_entity_poly.pdbx_seq_one_letter_code
_entity_poly.pdbx_strand_id
1 'polypeptide(L)'
;MSVERIDTLVVGGGQAGLAMSEHLGQAGVSHIVVERHRIAERWRSERWDSLVANGPAWHDRFPGLEFSDVDRNVAPDDFAPKETVADYFVAYAEKISSPMRCGVEVLKVEKLMGHTGFRVETSAGV
;
A
#
# COMPACT_ATOMS: atom_id res chain seq x y z
N MET A 1 14.31 21.26 -7.13
CA MET A 1 13.71 19.91 -7.25
C MET A 1 14.77 18.91 -6.82
N SER A 2 14.50 18.12 -5.78
CA SER A 2 15.37 17.01 -5.39
C SER A 2 15.28 15.89 -6.43
N VAL A 3 16.40 15.23 -6.68
CA VAL A 3 16.47 14.01 -7.50
C VAL A 3 16.87 12.87 -6.58
N GLU A 4 16.03 11.84 -6.45
CA GLU A 4 16.34 10.62 -5.71
C GLU A 4 16.56 9.44 -6.68
N ARG A 5 17.49 8.55 -6.34
CA ARG A 5 17.70 7.31 -7.10
C ARG A 5 17.37 6.13 -6.21
N ILE A 6 16.50 5.27 -6.71
CA ILE A 6 16.07 4.04 -6.05
C ILE A 6 16.09 2.91 -7.08
N ASP A 7 16.32 1.68 -6.61
CA ASP A 7 16.26 0.50 -7.47
C ASP A 7 14.81 0.25 -7.95
N THR A 8 13.86 0.23 -7.02
CA THR A 8 12.45 -0.05 -7.32
C THR A 8 11.51 1.02 -6.75
N LEU A 9 10.57 1.50 -7.57
CA LEU A 9 9.48 2.37 -7.16
C LEU A 9 8.14 1.65 -7.33
N VAL A 10 7.38 1.52 -6.25
CA VAL A 10 6.01 1.00 -6.27
C VAL A 10 5.03 2.19 -6.27
N VAL A 11 4.14 2.23 -7.26
CA VAL A 11 3.14 3.30 -7.40
C VAL A 11 1.80 2.81 -6.87
N GLY A 12 1.36 3.39 -5.75
CA GLY A 12 0.11 3.10 -5.06
C GLY A 12 0.34 2.40 -3.72
N GLY A 13 -0.23 2.96 -2.65
CA GLY A 13 -0.20 2.45 -1.27
C GLY A 13 -1.48 1.71 -0.87
N GLY A 14 -2.11 1.04 -1.84
CA GLY A 14 -3.21 0.11 -1.59
C GLY A 14 -2.71 -1.32 -1.32
N GLN A 15 -3.65 -2.27 -1.24
CA GLN A 15 -3.37 -3.69 -0.97
C GLN A 15 -2.24 -4.27 -1.83
N ALA A 16 -2.28 -4.08 -3.15
CA ALA A 16 -1.26 -4.64 -4.04
C ALA A 16 0.13 -4.03 -3.83
N GLY A 17 0.21 -2.71 -3.61
CA GLY A 17 1.49 -2.03 -3.37
C GLY A 17 2.09 -2.41 -2.03
N LEU A 18 1.27 -2.60 -1.01
CA LEU A 18 1.71 -3.04 0.30
C LEU A 18 2.19 -4.50 0.29
N ALA A 19 1.47 -5.40 -0.38
CA ALA A 19 1.92 -6.78 -0.58
C ALA A 19 3.26 -6.82 -1.34
N MET A 20 3.41 -6.01 -2.38
CA MET A 20 4.67 -5.90 -3.12
C MET A 20 5.81 -5.41 -2.20
N SER A 21 5.54 -4.42 -1.35
CA SER A 21 6.53 -3.89 -0.41
C SER A 21 7.04 -4.96 0.57
N GLU A 22 6.15 -5.79 1.10
CA GLU A 22 6.54 -6.92 1.96
C GLU A 22 7.50 -7.86 1.23
N HIS A 23 7.13 -8.31 0.03
CA HIS A 23 7.95 -9.26 -0.73
C HIS A 23 9.30 -8.66 -1.14
N LEU A 24 9.35 -7.39 -1.56
CA LEU A 24 10.60 -6.70 -1.86
C LEU A 24 11.48 -6.58 -0.62
N GLY A 25 10.89 -6.26 0.54
CA GLY A 25 11.59 -6.21 1.82
C GLY A 25 12.18 -7.56 2.21
N GLN A 26 11.40 -8.64 2.11
CA GLN A 26 11.86 -10.01 2.38
C GLN A 26 12.97 -10.46 1.42
N ALA A 27 12.95 -9.98 0.17
CA ALA A 27 13.98 -10.25 -0.82
C ALA A 27 15.22 -9.35 -0.70
N GLY A 28 15.23 -8.37 0.22
CA GLY A 28 16.32 -7.41 0.37
C GLY A 28 16.45 -6.41 -0.79
N VAL A 29 15.38 -6.20 -1.57
CA VAL A 29 15.36 -5.26 -2.69
C VAL A 29 14.99 -3.87 -2.19
N SER A 30 15.88 -2.90 -2.41
CA SER A 30 15.67 -1.50 -2.03
C SER A 30 14.51 -0.90 -2.82
N HIS A 31 13.49 -0.42 -2.12
CA HIS A 31 12.33 0.16 -2.77
C HIS A 31 11.71 1.28 -1.94
N ILE A 32 10.87 2.07 -2.59
CA ILE A 32 9.93 2.98 -1.93
C ILE A 32 8.54 2.76 -2.51
N VAL A 33 7.51 3.00 -1.69
CA VAL A 33 6.11 3.00 -2.13
C VAL A 33 5.60 4.44 -2.06
N VAL A 34 4.99 4.94 -3.13
CA VAL A 34 4.37 6.28 -3.15
C VAL A 34 2.86 6.16 -3.30
N GLU A 35 2.13 6.91 -2.47
CA GLU A 35 0.67 6.98 -2.48
C GLU A 35 0.25 8.45 -2.55
N ARG A 36 -0.68 8.76 -3.46
CA ARG A 36 -1.16 10.13 -3.66
C ARG A 36 -1.93 10.68 -2.45
N HIS A 37 -2.55 9.80 -1.65
CA HIS A 37 -3.30 10.17 -0.44
C HIS A 37 -2.77 9.41 0.78
N ARG A 38 -3.64 8.79 1.58
CA ARG A 38 -3.28 7.92 2.71
C ARG A 38 -3.18 6.46 2.24
N ILE A 39 -2.52 5.62 3.03
CA ILE A 39 -2.53 4.17 2.84
C ILE A 39 -3.99 3.69 2.74
N ALA A 40 -4.26 2.90 1.70
CA ALA A 40 -5.58 2.36 1.42
C ALA A 40 -6.72 3.41 1.33
N GLU A 41 -6.44 4.67 0.94
CA GLU A 41 -7.42 5.79 0.94
C GLU A 41 -8.77 5.44 0.32
N ARG A 42 -8.75 4.69 -0.79
CA ARG A 42 -9.98 4.34 -1.51
C ARG A 42 -10.97 3.58 -0.64
N TRP A 43 -10.51 2.75 0.30
CA TRP A 43 -11.39 2.07 1.25
C TRP A 43 -12.09 3.05 2.20
N ARG A 44 -11.42 4.13 2.59
CA ARG A 44 -11.96 5.12 3.54
C ARG A 44 -12.99 6.03 2.87
N SER A 45 -12.60 6.73 1.82
CA SER A 45 -13.36 7.88 1.32
C SER A 45 -14.01 7.68 -0.05
N GLU A 46 -13.58 6.68 -0.82
CA GLU A 46 -14.06 6.45 -2.19
C GLU A 46 -14.99 5.22 -2.30
N ARG A 47 -15.65 4.82 -1.20
CA ARG A 47 -16.59 3.68 -1.11
C ARG A 47 -17.83 4.04 -0.28
N TRP A 48 -18.90 3.27 -0.44
CA TRP A 48 -20.16 3.45 0.30
C TRP A 48 -20.04 2.93 1.74
N ASP A 49 -20.82 3.50 2.66
CA ASP A 49 -20.68 3.25 4.11
C ASP A 49 -20.89 1.79 4.53
N SER A 50 -21.79 1.07 3.84
CA SER A 50 -22.09 -0.34 4.14
C SER A 50 -21.15 -1.34 3.45
N LEU A 51 -20.07 -0.88 2.80
CA LEU A 51 -19.12 -1.80 2.17
C LEU A 51 -18.42 -2.66 3.23
N VAL A 52 -18.42 -3.96 2.98
CA VAL A 52 -17.62 -4.98 3.66
C VAL A 52 -16.75 -5.71 2.64
N ALA A 53 -15.75 -6.45 3.12
CA ALA A 53 -14.97 -7.38 2.33
C ALA A 53 -15.88 -8.44 1.65
N ASN A 54 -15.42 -9.01 0.53
CA ASN A 54 -16.21 -9.98 -0.23
C ASN A 54 -16.06 -11.41 0.32
N GLY A 55 -14.93 -11.71 0.94
CA GLY A 55 -14.68 -12.96 1.64
C GLY A 55 -14.64 -12.77 3.16
N PRO A 56 -14.72 -13.88 3.91
CA PRO A 56 -14.57 -13.85 5.35
C PRO A 56 -13.16 -13.39 5.74
N ALA A 57 -13.03 -12.80 6.93
CA ALA A 57 -11.80 -12.20 7.44
C ALA A 57 -10.62 -13.18 7.46
N TRP A 58 -10.85 -14.47 7.74
CA TRP A 58 -9.79 -15.48 7.70
C TRP A 58 -9.20 -15.68 6.30
N HIS A 59 -9.97 -15.40 5.24
CA HIS A 59 -9.59 -15.56 3.84
C HIS A 59 -8.98 -14.28 3.26
N ASP A 60 -9.61 -13.12 3.51
CA ASP A 60 -9.28 -11.85 2.85
C ASP A 60 -8.08 -11.10 3.49
N ARG A 61 -7.48 -11.67 4.54
CA ARG A 61 -6.29 -11.14 5.20
C ARG A 61 -4.98 -11.47 4.45
N PHE A 62 -3.91 -10.75 4.79
CA PHE A 62 -2.56 -11.20 4.46
C PHE A 62 -2.07 -12.27 5.44
N PRO A 63 -1.08 -13.10 5.04
CA PRO A 63 -0.61 -14.21 5.89
C PRO A 63 -0.07 -13.74 7.24
N GLY A 64 0.51 -12.54 7.31
CA GLY A 64 1.22 -12.03 8.47
C GLY A 64 0.39 -11.28 9.52
N LEU A 65 -0.91 -11.03 9.33
CA LEU A 65 -1.74 -10.29 10.30
C LEU A 65 -3.20 -10.74 10.20
N GLU A 66 -3.90 -10.83 11.32
CA GLU A 66 -5.33 -11.11 11.33
C GLU A 66 -6.15 -9.82 11.48
N PHE A 67 -7.38 -9.79 10.97
CA PHE A 67 -8.28 -8.65 11.19
C PHE A 67 -8.62 -8.46 12.66
N SER A 68 -8.73 -9.55 13.42
CA SER A 68 -8.95 -9.58 14.87
C SER A 68 -7.84 -8.91 15.68
N ASP A 69 -6.61 -8.85 15.14
CA ASP A 69 -5.48 -8.12 15.75
C ASP A 69 -5.69 -6.60 15.68
N VAL A 70 -6.50 -6.12 14.74
CA VAL A 70 -6.78 -4.69 14.51
C VAL A 70 -8.14 -4.29 15.08
N ASP A 71 -9.15 -5.13 14.88
CA ASP A 71 -10.49 -4.95 15.44
C ASP A 71 -11.01 -6.28 16.01
N ARG A 72 -11.00 -6.37 17.34
CA ARG A 72 -11.46 -7.55 18.10
C ARG A 72 -12.93 -7.93 17.85
N ASN A 73 -13.72 -7.05 17.23
CA ASN A 73 -15.12 -7.34 16.90
C ASN A 73 -15.29 -8.03 15.54
N VAL A 74 -14.21 -8.18 14.77
CA VAL A 74 -14.22 -8.93 13.50
C VAL A 74 -13.69 -10.34 13.76
N ALA A 75 -14.62 -11.29 13.88
CA ALA A 75 -14.29 -12.70 14.00
C ALA A 75 -13.79 -13.27 12.66
N PRO A 76 -13.11 -14.43 12.65
CA PRO A 76 -12.60 -15.05 11.42
C PRO A 76 -13.64 -15.22 10.31
N ASP A 77 -14.87 -15.59 10.65
CA ASP A 77 -15.96 -15.83 9.69
C ASP A 77 -16.76 -14.57 9.32
N ASP A 78 -16.44 -13.41 9.90
CA ASP A 78 -17.10 -12.14 9.61
C ASP A 78 -16.54 -11.49 8.33
N PHE A 79 -17.28 -10.53 7.78
CA PHE A 79 -16.88 -9.73 6.62
C PHE A 79 -16.46 -8.34 7.10
N ALA A 80 -15.15 -8.05 7.02
CA ALA A 80 -14.58 -6.83 7.58
C ALA A 80 -15.15 -5.56 6.91
N PRO A 81 -15.65 -4.57 7.67
CA PRO A 81 -16.08 -3.28 7.14
C PRO A 81 -14.94 -2.48 6.49
N LYS A 82 -15.27 -1.56 5.58
CA LYS A 82 -14.28 -0.78 4.82
C LYS A 82 -13.25 -0.05 5.68
N GLU A 83 -13.66 0.48 6.84
CA GLU A 83 -12.74 1.18 7.75
C GLU A 83 -11.77 0.20 8.42
N THR A 84 -12.26 -0.96 8.88
CA THR A 84 -11.41 -2.03 9.43
C THR A 84 -10.41 -2.53 8.38
N VAL A 85 -10.81 -2.64 7.11
CA VAL A 85 -9.89 -2.99 6.01
C VAL A 85 -8.81 -1.93 5.80
N ALA A 86 -9.17 -0.65 5.88
CA ALA A 86 -8.20 0.43 5.77
C ALA A 86 -7.23 0.46 6.96
N ASP A 87 -7.73 0.30 8.19
CA ASP A 87 -6.92 0.24 9.41
C ASP A 87 -6.00 -0.99 9.41
N TYR A 88 -6.49 -2.12 8.91
CA TYR A 88 -5.72 -3.33 8.71
C TYR A 88 -4.49 -3.10 7.81
N PHE A 89 -4.66 -2.41 6.67
CA PHE A 89 -3.52 -2.11 5.79
C PHE A 89 -2.55 -1.10 6.39
N VAL A 90 -3.02 -0.16 7.21
CA VAL A 90 -2.12 0.76 7.95
C VAL A 90 -1.28 -0.02 8.96
N ALA A 91 -1.92 -0.86 9.79
CA ALA A 91 -1.23 -1.70 10.77
C ALA A 91 -0.23 -2.66 10.11
N TYR A 92 -0.59 -3.21 8.95
CA TYR A 92 0.31 -4.08 8.20
C TYR A 92 1.54 -3.34 7.66
N ALA A 93 1.35 -2.12 7.14
CA ALA A 93 2.46 -1.28 6.68
C ALA A 93 3.45 -0.96 7.79
N GLU A 94 2.96 -0.68 8.99
CA GLU A 94 3.79 -0.47 10.18
C GLU A 94 4.52 -1.76 10.58
N LYS A 95 3.81 -2.90 10.62
CA LYS A 95 4.36 -4.20 10.99
C LYS A 95 5.55 -4.61 10.11
N ILE A 96 5.48 -4.34 8.82
CA ILE A 96 6.57 -4.68 7.87
C ILE A 96 7.60 -3.55 7.72
N SER A 97 7.44 -2.43 8.44
CA SER A 97 8.26 -1.23 8.26
C SER A 97 8.32 -0.76 6.80
N SER A 98 7.18 -0.76 6.12
CA SER A 98 7.05 -0.40 4.71
C SER A 98 7.63 1.01 4.46
N PRO A 99 8.49 1.22 3.45
CA PRO A 99 9.04 2.54 3.07
C PRO A 99 7.99 3.36 2.28
N MET A 100 6.80 3.50 2.86
CA MET A 100 5.64 4.18 2.28
C MET A 100 5.77 5.70 2.43
N ARG A 101 5.48 6.43 1.35
CA ARG A 101 5.40 7.89 1.32
C ARG A 101 4.04 8.32 0.79
N CYS A 102 3.19 8.74 1.71
CA CYS A 102 1.87 9.29 1.43
C CYS A 102 1.94 10.75 0.97
N GLY A 103 0.89 11.23 0.29
CA GLY A 103 0.83 12.58 -0.27
C GLY A 103 1.74 12.82 -1.48
N VAL A 104 2.25 11.76 -2.12
CA VAL A 104 3.14 11.83 -3.28
C VAL A 104 2.40 11.27 -4.49
N GLU A 105 1.97 12.17 -5.38
CA GLU A 105 1.33 11.80 -6.62
C GLU A 105 2.38 11.57 -7.71
N VAL A 106 2.33 10.42 -8.38
CA VAL A 106 3.12 10.18 -9.59
C VAL A 106 2.42 10.83 -10.78
N LEU A 107 3.07 11.80 -11.39
CA LEU A 107 2.55 12.61 -12.49
C LEU A 107 2.93 12.03 -13.85
N LYS A 108 4.13 11.44 -13.94
CA LYS A 108 4.67 10.92 -15.21
C LYS A 108 5.68 9.82 -14.98
N VAL A 109 5.68 8.79 -15.84
CA VAL A 109 6.71 7.74 -15.88
C VAL A 109 7.23 7.65 -17.31
N GLU A 110 8.54 7.80 -17.48
CA GLU A 110 9.20 7.71 -18.78
C GLU A 110 10.39 6.78 -18.72
N LYS A 111 10.56 5.94 -19.75
CA LYS A 111 11.77 5.13 -19.88
C LYS A 111 12.96 6.04 -20.19
N LEU A 112 14.10 5.78 -19.56
CA LEU A 112 15.33 6.50 -19.89
C LEU A 112 15.84 6.04 -21.27
N MET A 113 16.11 7.00 -22.15
CA MET A 113 16.68 6.71 -23.46
C MET A 113 18.16 6.36 -23.32
N GLY A 114 18.59 5.25 -23.93
CA GLY A 114 19.99 4.80 -23.90
C GLY A 114 20.46 4.19 -22.56
N HIS A 115 19.59 4.11 -21.55
CA HIS A 115 19.89 3.54 -20.24
C HIS A 115 18.78 2.59 -19.78
N THR A 116 19.10 1.72 -18.81
CA THR A 116 18.09 0.93 -18.09
C THR A 116 17.41 1.81 -17.04
N GLY A 117 16.11 1.60 -16.82
CA GLY A 117 15.34 2.29 -15.78
C GLY A 117 14.38 3.36 -16.31
N PHE A 118 13.77 4.07 -15.36
CA PHE A 118 12.71 5.05 -15.61
C PHE A 118 13.02 6.37 -14.90
N ARG A 119 12.60 7.48 -15.50
CA ARG A 119 12.46 8.77 -14.85
C ARG A 119 11.01 8.93 -14.44
N VAL A 120 10.77 9.23 -13.16
CA VAL A 120 9.43 9.37 -12.61
C VAL A 120 9.28 10.78 -12.07
N GLU A 121 8.30 11.52 -12.57
CA GLU A 121 7.96 12.84 -12.03
C GLU A 121 6.86 12.68 -11.00
N THR A 122 7.04 13.31 -9.84
CA THR A 122 6.06 13.31 -8.75
C THR A 122 5.74 14.73 -8.29
N SER A 123 4.68 14.89 -7.50
CA SER A 123 4.36 16.15 -6.83
C SER A 123 5.44 16.63 -5.85
N ALA A 124 6.36 15.76 -5.43
CA ALA A 124 7.41 16.05 -4.45
C ALA A 124 8.82 16.16 -5.07
N GLY A 125 8.99 15.90 -6.37
CA GLY A 125 10.29 15.87 -7.03
C GLY A 125 10.41 14.77 -8.08
N VAL A 126 11.65 14.45 -8.45
CA VAL A 126 11.99 13.45 -9.48
C VAL A 126 12.79 12.31 -8.86
#